data_AF-E2BCQ4-F1
#
_entry.id   AF-E2BCQ4-F1
#
_cell.length_a   1.000
_cell.length_b   1.000
_cell.length_c   1.000
_cell.angle_alpha   90.00
_cell.angle_beta   90.00
_cell.angle_gamma   90.00
#
_symmetry.space_group_name_H-M   'P 1'
#
loop_
_entity.id
_entity.type
_entity.pdbx_description
1 polymer ?
#
loop_
_entity_poly.entity_id
_entity_poly.type
_entity_poly.pdbx_seq_one_letter_code
_entity_poly.pdbx_strand_id
1 'polypeptide(L)' 'YGIPQSTIRRILRFEKFHPYHITLTQQLQAEDFNRRLQFCNWARNQYRTDSSFFTHVLFTDKATFNNRRGLKRHCYYYY' A
#
# COMPACT_ATOMS: atom_id res chain seq x y z
N TYR A 1 25.18 5.13 17.22
CA TYR A 1 25.34 3.72 17.60
C TYR A 1 24.00 3.03 17.45
N GLY A 2 23.95 1.94 16.68
CA GLY A 2 22.70 1.21 16.39
C GLY A 2 22.86 -0.28 16.64
N ILE A 3 21.75 -1.02 16.54
CA ILE A 3 21.75 -2.48 16.69
C ILE A 3 22.56 -3.11 15.54
N PRO A 4 23.52 -4.02 15.84
CA PRO A 4 24.26 -4.74 14.81
C PRO A 4 23.33 -5.53 13.88
N GLN A 5 23.62 -5.53 12.58
CA GLN A 5 22.82 -6.27 11.59
C GLN A 5 22.72 -7.77 11.92
N SER A 6 23.76 -8.35 12.53
CA SER A 6 23.77 -9.73 13.01
C SER A 6 22.69 -10.00 14.06
N THR A 7 22.50 -9.07 15.00
CA THR A 7 21.45 -9.13 16.03
C THR A 7 20.07 -9.09 15.38
N ILE A 8 19.84 -8.18 14.42
CA ILE A 8 18.58 -8.09 13.67
C ILE A 8 18.29 -9.40 12.95
N ARG A 9 19.27 -9.97 12.23
CA ARG A 9 19.10 -11.25 11.52
C ARG A 9 18.78 -12.41 12.46
N ARG A 10 19.39 -12.44 13.65
CA ARG A 10 19.11 -13.47 14.67
C ARG A 10 17.68 -13.38 15.17
N ILE A 11 17.22 -12.18 15.50
CA ILE A 11 15.84 -11.94 15.97
C ILE A 11 14.84 -12.36 14.88
N LEU A 12 15.03 -11.91 13.63
CA LEU A 12 14.13 -12.26 12.53
C LEU A 12 14.02 -13.77 12.29
N ARG A 13 15.14 -14.52 12.43
CA ARG A 13 15.13 -15.99 12.30
C ARG A 13 14.41 -16.66 13.47
N PHE A 14 14.62 -16.18 14.69
CA PHE A 14 13.99 -16.71 15.90
C PHE A 14 12.46 -16.56 15.84
N GLU A 15 12.00 -15.37 15.44
CA GLU A 15 10.59 -15.04 15.25
C GLU A 15 9.99 -15.62 13.95
N LYS A 16 10.77 -16.39 13.18
CA LYS A 16 10.38 -17.00 11.89
C LYS A 16 9.86 -15.99 10.86
N PHE A 17 10.29 -14.73 10.96
CA PHE A 17 9.99 -13.74 9.95
C PHE A 17 10.71 -14.06 8.64
N HIS A 18 9.94 -14.08 7.56
CA HIS A 18 10.45 -14.30 6.22
C HIS A 18 10.37 -12.99 5.43
N PRO A 19 11.45 -12.57 4.76
CA PRO A 19 11.39 -11.41 3.88
C PRO A 19 10.39 -11.71 2.76
N TYR A 20 9.34 -10.89 2.65
CA TYR A 20 8.38 -10.95 1.55
C TYR A 20 8.85 -10.05 0.40
N HIS A 21 8.77 -10.57 -0.82
CA HIS A 21 8.95 -9.78 -2.03
C HIS A 21 7.60 -9.21 -2.45
N ILE A 22 7.48 -7.88 -2.41
CA ILE A 22 6.26 -7.18 -2.83
C ILE A 22 6.26 -7.08 -4.35
N THR A 23 5.20 -7.57 -4.97
CA THR A 23 4.92 -7.37 -6.40
C THR A 23 3.69 -6.48 -6.54
N LEU A 24 3.86 -5.35 -7.21
CA LEU A 24 2.77 -4.45 -7.59
C LEU A 24 2.17 -4.99 -8.87
N THR A 25 0.87 -5.35 -8.86
CA THR A 25 0.25 -6.08 -9.98
C THR A 25 -0.65 -5.23 -10.86
N GLN A 26 -0.68 -3.91 -10.66
CA GLN A 26 -1.42 -2.98 -11.53
C GLN A 26 -0.42 -2.12 -12.30
N GLN A 27 -0.45 -2.20 -13.62
CA GLN A 27 0.25 -1.26 -14.48
C GLN A 27 -0.71 -0.13 -14.84
N LEU A 28 -0.32 1.11 -14.56
CA LEU A 28 -1.10 2.29 -14.94
C LEU A 28 -1.10 2.43 -16.46
N GLN A 29 -2.28 2.57 -17.04
CA GLN A 29 -2.47 2.92 -18.44
C GLN A 29 -2.52 4.45 -18.59
N ALA A 30 -2.29 4.95 -19.80
CA ALA A 30 -2.32 6.39 -20.09
C ALA A 30 -3.67 7.04 -19.70
N GLU A 31 -4.76 6.29 -19.81
CA GLU A 31 -6.12 6.75 -19.45
C GLU A 31 -6.31 6.90 -17.94
N ASP A 32 -5.57 6.14 -17.13
CA ASP A 32 -5.70 6.15 -15.67
C ASP A 32 -5.22 7.49 -15.08
N PHE A 33 -4.29 8.18 -15.73
CA PHE A 33 -3.81 9.48 -15.26
C PHE A 33 -4.94 10.52 -15.21
N ASN A 34 -5.75 10.59 -16.26
CA ASN A 34 -6.89 11.50 -16.31
C ASN A 34 -7.96 11.13 -15.28
N ARG A 35 -8.26 9.84 -15.13
CA ARG A 35 -9.23 9.35 -14.12
C ARG A 35 -8.77 9.66 -12.69
N ARG A 36 -7.47 9.48 -12.41
CA ARG A 36 -6.86 9.83 -11.12
C ARG A 36 -6.91 11.32 -10.84
N LEU A 37 -6.59 12.16 -11.84
CA LEU A 37 -6.69 13.61 -11.69
C LEU A 37 -8.12 14.07 -11.40
N GLN A 38 -9.10 13.51 -12.12
CA GLN A 38 -10.52 13.77 -11.87
C GLN A 38 -10.93 13.36 -10.45
N PHE A 39 -10.52 12.15 -10.02
CA PHE A 39 -10.76 11.68 -8.66
C PHE A 39 -10.15 12.64 -7.62
N CYS A 40 -8.88 13.02 -7.78
CA CYS A 40 -8.19 13.91 -6.84
C CYS A 40 -8.87 15.28 -6.72
N ASN A 41 -9.31 15.85 -7.85
CA ASN A 41 -10.06 17.11 -7.86
C ASN A 41 -11.42 16.97 -7.16
N TRP A 42 -12.14 15.88 -7.41
CA TRP A 42 -13.40 15.59 -6.72
C TRP A 42 -13.21 15.41 -5.21
N ALA A 43 -12.25 14.59 -4.81
CA ALA A 43 -11.90 14.31 -3.41
C ALA A 43 -11.51 15.58 -2.65
N ARG A 44 -10.72 16.45 -3.29
CA ARG A 44 -10.37 17.78 -2.76
C ARG A 44 -11.61 18.64 -2.53
N ASN A 45 -12.59 18.61 -3.44
CA ASN A 45 -13.83 19.36 -3.29
C ASN A 45 -14.70 18.79 -2.17
N GLN A 46 -14.79 17.47 -2.03
CA GLN A 46 -15.48 16.85 -0.89
C GLN A 46 -14.91 17.33 0.44
N TYR A 47 -13.57 17.31 0.58
CA TYR A 47 -12.90 17.78 1.79
C TYR A 47 -13.10 19.28 2.08
N ARG A 48 -13.21 20.10 1.02
CA ARG A 48 -13.50 21.54 1.17
C ARG A 48 -14.93 21.81 1.64
N THR A 49 -15.87 20.97 1.21
CA THR A 49 -17.27 21.06 1.63
C THR A 49 -17.45 20.54 3.05
N ASP A 50 -16.78 19.44 3.38
CA ASP A 50 -16.81 18.81 4.70
C ASP A 50 -15.41 18.29 5.05
N SER A 51 -14.76 18.94 6.03
CA SER A 51 -13.43 18.55 6.49
C SER A 51 -13.41 17.18 7.19
N SER A 52 -14.57 16.68 7.63
CA SER A 52 -14.73 15.34 8.21
C SER A 52 -15.05 14.25 7.18
N PHE A 53 -15.16 14.59 5.89
CA PHE A 53 -15.55 13.63 4.85
C PHE A 53 -14.75 12.32 4.92
N PHE A 54 -13.41 12.41 4.99
CA PHE A 54 -12.54 11.22 5.02
C PHE A 54 -12.60 10.42 6.31
N THR A 55 -13.13 10.96 7.41
CA THR A 55 -13.30 10.17 8.65
C THR A 55 -14.40 9.13 8.52
N HIS A 56 -15.29 9.29 7.54
CA HIS A 56 -16.39 8.39 7.25
C HIS A 56 -16.08 7.43 6.08
N VAL A 57 -14.87 7.49 5.51
CA VAL A 57 -14.47 6.64 4.38
C VAL A 57 -13.60 5.49 4.88
N LEU A 58 -14.02 4.25 4.63
CA LEU A 58 -13.23 3.05 4.89
C LEU A 58 -12.60 2.53 3.59
N PHE A 59 -11.28 2.62 3.48
CA PHE A 59 -10.53 2.04 2.37
C PHE A 59 -10.22 0.57 2.62
N THR A 60 -10.46 -0.26 1.60
CA THR A 60 -10.16 -1.70 1.63
C THR A 60 -9.26 -2.07 0.45
N ASP A 61 -8.28 -2.94 0.67
CA ASP A 61 -7.39 -3.50 -0.36
C ASP A 61 -7.44 -5.03 -0.32
N LYS A 62 -7.07 -5.67 -1.43
CA LYS A 62 -6.83 -7.11 -1.52
C LYS A 62 -5.34 -7.39 -1.68
N ALA A 63 -4.78 -8.10 -0.71
CA ALA A 63 -3.42 -8.62 -0.78
C ALA A 63 -3.44 -10.16 -0.85
N THR A 64 -2.63 -10.72 -1.76
CA THR A 64 -2.43 -12.16 -1.88
C THR A 64 -1.05 -12.54 -1.36
N PHE A 65 -1.02 -13.34 -0.30
CA PHE A 65 0.20 -13.92 0.26
C PHE A 65 0.40 -15.32 -0.32
N ASN A 66 1.62 -15.66 -0.72
CA ASN A 66 1.94 -17.01 -1.17
C ASN A 66 3.08 -17.64 -0.35
N ASN A 67 3.11 -18.98 -0.31
CA ASN A 67 4.11 -19.76 0.44
C ASN A 67 5.53 -19.63 -0.12
N ARG A 68 5.71 -18.95 -1.26
CA ARG A 68 7.01 -18.60 -1.85
C ARG A 68 7.49 -17.21 -1.42
N ARG A 69 6.93 -16.66 -0.33
CA ARG A 69 7.25 -15.33 0.21
C ARG A 69 6.93 -14.19 -0.76
N GLY A 70 6.03 -14.39 -1.69
CA GLY A 70 5.51 -13.33 -2.55
C GLY A 70 4.28 -12.67 -1.90
N LEU A 71 4.30 -11.35 -1.85
CA LEU A 71 3.14 -10.53 -1.51
C LEU A 71 2.69 -9.78 -2.76
N LYS A 72 1.53 -10.13 -3.31
CA LYS A 72 0.90 -9.37 -4.38
C LYS A 72 -0.09 -8.39 -3.79
N ARG A 73 0.13 -7.09 -3.99
CA ARG A 73 -0.83 -6.06 -3.58
C ARG A 73 -1.55 -5.60 -4.83
N HIS A 74 -2.86 -5.87 -4.87
CA HIS A 74 -3.65 -5.63 -6.06
C HIS A 74 -4.06 -4.17 -6.23
N CYS A 75 -3.90 -3.31 -5.22
CA CYS A 75 -4.31 -1.91 -5.31
C CYS A 75 -3.31 -0.96 -4.60
N TYR A 76 -2.03 -0.96 -4.99
CA TYR A 76 -1.05 -0.05 -4.34
C TYR A 76 -1.03 1.38 -4.90
N TYR A 77 -1.94 1.70 -5.82
CA TYR A 77 -2.08 3.04 -6.41
C TYR A 77 -3.30 3.73 -5.79
N TYR A 78 -3.25 3.99 -4.49
CA TYR A 78 -4.19 4.93 -3.90
C TYR A 78 -3.71 6.35 -4.24
N TYR A 79 -4.50 6.99 -5.10
CA TYR A 79 -4.49 8.41 -5.51
C TYR A 79 -3.41 8.83 -6.50
#